data_AF-A0A811VJG5-F1
#
_entry.id   AF-A0A811VJG5-F1
#
_cell.length_a   1.000
_cell.length_b   1.000
_cell.length_c   1.000
_cell.angle_alpha   90.00
_cell.angle_beta   90.00
_cell.angle_gamma   90.00
#
_symmetry.space_group_name_H-M   'P 1'
#
loop_
_entity.id
_entity.type
_entity.pdbx_description
1 polymer ?
#
loop_
_entity_poly.entity_id
_entity_poly.type
_entity_poly.pdbx_seq_one_letter_code
_entity_poly.pdbx_strand_id
1 'polypeptide(L)'
;MADDPNHTSRLFQYRQDRSRFACIVYTLAVIFFALSISQWILMIALDGLRHFITDFYYASVIALLISMLMVTAFVFFENLRFATPINWLITIIIVLMTTWGISRAIVEPSLVLFGFTVLFVAALSLIFIIIGVFIRHDLTLDVVILFVAAVIFFITSVFFVMLQLLAGVKLAIYIYTAIIIITVLMFLMYHAQTINGYRYAEMRLNDYLLAALIIYHDMTLLLIMSFYLMAKIISLFGGSGLHLYGESCCKNSTNATNRSIDFEHWPINHTTGDSNVAPIYL
;
A
#
# COMPACT_ATOMS: atom_id res chain seq x y z
N MET A 1 -1.92 6.13 -51.30
CA MET A 1 -2.82 6.01 -50.14
C MET A 1 -3.07 7.44 -49.70
N ALA A 2 -4.08 8.06 -50.32
CA ALA A 2 -4.30 9.51 -50.31
C ALA A 2 -4.92 9.95 -48.98
N ASP A 3 -4.54 11.14 -48.53
CA ASP A 3 -5.00 11.82 -47.31
C ASP A 3 -6.53 11.84 -47.22
N ASP A 4 -7.09 11.00 -46.34
CA ASP A 4 -8.47 11.14 -45.90
C ASP A 4 -8.55 12.43 -45.06
N PRO A 5 -9.27 13.48 -45.50
CA PRO A 5 -9.37 14.75 -44.77
C PRO A 5 -10.01 14.57 -43.38
N ASN A 6 -10.68 13.44 -43.14
CA ASN A 6 -11.23 13.11 -41.84
C ASN A 6 -10.23 12.37 -40.93
N HIS A 7 -9.11 11.88 -41.43
CA HIS A 7 -8.15 11.10 -40.63
C HIS A 7 -7.54 11.94 -39.50
N THR A 8 -7.10 13.16 -39.81
CA THR A 8 -6.55 14.10 -38.81
C THR A 8 -7.59 14.53 -37.78
N SER A 9 -8.84 14.77 -38.22
CA SER A 9 -9.95 15.13 -37.32
C SER A 9 -10.31 13.99 -36.34
N ARG A 10 -10.36 12.75 -36.83
CA ARG A 10 -10.62 11.54 -36.02
C ARG A 10 -9.49 11.27 -35.03
N LEU A 11 -8.23 11.44 -35.47
CA LEU A 11 -7.08 11.33 -34.59
C LEU A 11 -7.13 12.38 -33.48
N PHE A 12 -7.43 13.64 -33.81
CA PHE A 12 -7.55 14.71 -32.82
C PHE A 12 -8.66 14.44 -31.80
N GLN A 13 -9.84 14.02 -32.27
CA GLN A 13 -10.96 13.66 -31.41
C GLN A 13 -10.61 12.50 -30.47
N TYR A 14 -9.99 11.45 -31.00
CA TYR A 14 -9.47 10.33 -30.19
C TYR A 14 -8.49 10.81 -29.12
N ARG A 15 -7.54 11.70 -29.45
CA ARG A 15 -6.59 12.24 -28.47
C ARG A 15 -7.29 13.01 -27.36
N GLN A 16 -8.30 13.79 -27.73
CA GLN A 16 -9.08 14.60 -26.81
C GLN A 16 -9.89 13.72 -25.85
N ASP A 17 -10.57 12.70 -26.36
CA ASP A 17 -11.37 11.78 -25.54
C ASP A 17 -10.50 10.99 -24.57
N ARG A 18 -9.31 10.55 -25.02
CA ARG A 18 -8.33 9.87 -24.16
C ARG A 18 -7.77 10.76 -23.07
N SER A 19 -7.43 12.01 -23.39
CA SER A 19 -6.95 12.98 -22.40
C SER A 19 -8.02 13.29 -21.34
N ARG A 20 -9.28 13.45 -21.76
CA ARG A 20 -10.41 13.65 -20.84
C ARG A 20 -10.62 12.44 -19.94
N PHE A 21 -10.60 11.24 -20.50
CA PHE A 21 -10.69 9.99 -19.74
C PHE A 21 -9.58 9.89 -18.69
N ALA A 22 -8.33 10.07 -19.10
CA ALA A 22 -7.18 10.04 -18.19
C ALA A 22 -7.31 11.08 -17.06
N CYS A 23 -7.74 12.30 -17.41
CA CYS A 23 -7.98 13.36 -16.43
C CYS A 23 -9.05 12.97 -15.41
N ILE A 24 -10.19 12.41 -15.85
CA ILE A 24 -11.25 11.93 -14.96
C ILE A 24 -10.72 10.82 -14.04
N VAL A 25 -10.02 9.83 -14.59
CA VAL A 25 -9.48 8.69 -13.85
C VAL A 25 -8.51 9.14 -12.77
N TYR A 26 -7.51 9.96 -13.11
CA TYR A 26 -6.54 10.45 -12.13
C TYR A 26 -7.18 11.36 -11.08
N THR A 27 -8.13 12.21 -11.48
CA THR A 27 -8.85 13.06 -10.53
C THR A 27 -9.66 12.23 -9.54
N LEU A 28 -10.38 11.20 -10.00
CA LEU A 28 -11.13 10.29 -9.13
C LEU A 28 -10.22 9.48 -8.21
N ALA A 29 -9.10 8.97 -8.71
CA ALA A 29 -8.12 8.26 -7.88
C ALA A 29 -7.59 9.15 -6.75
N VAL A 30 -7.28 10.42 -7.05
CA VAL A 30 -6.86 11.41 -6.05
C VAL A 30 -7.99 11.69 -5.04
N ILE A 31 -9.24 11.82 -5.49
CA ILE A 31 -10.39 12.02 -4.60
C ILE A 31 -10.56 10.81 -3.66
N PHE A 32 -10.54 9.58 -4.17
CA PHE A 32 -10.67 8.37 -3.36
C PHE A 32 -9.53 8.22 -2.34
N PHE A 33 -8.31 8.55 -2.75
CA PHE A 33 -7.15 8.53 -1.86
C PHE A 33 -7.25 9.62 -0.79
N ALA A 34 -7.67 10.84 -1.15
CA ALA A 34 -7.90 11.94 -0.20
C ALA A 34 -9.02 11.64 0.82
N LEU A 35 -10.11 11.00 0.38
CA LEU A 35 -11.16 10.52 1.27
C LEU A 35 -10.61 9.49 2.28
N SER A 36 -9.76 8.58 1.81
CA SER A 36 -9.12 7.57 2.67
C SER A 36 -8.15 8.20 3.68
N ILE A 37 -7.32 9.15 3.23
CA ILE A 37 -6.42 9.93 4.10
C ILE A 37 -7.22 10.65 5.19
N SER A 38 -8.34 11.29 4.82
CA SER A 38 -9.18 12.01 5.77
C SER A 38 -9.72 11.08 6.87
N GLN A 39 -10.16 9.88 6.48
CA GLN A 39 -10.62 8.86 7.42
C GLN A 39 -9.50 8.32 8.31
N TRP A 40 -8.32 8.04 7.76
CA TRP A 40 -7.17 7.58 8.55
C TRP A 40 -6.68 8.64 9.53
N ILE A 41 -6.65 9.92 9.13
CA ILE A 41 -6.31 11.02 10.04
C ILE A 41 -7.29 11.05 11.22
N LEU A 42 -8.60 10.89 10.96
CA LEU A 42 -9.61 10.81 12.00
C LEU A 42 -9.37 9.61 12.95
N MET A 43 -9.01 8.45 12.39
CA MET A 43 -8.70 7.23 13.15
C MET A 43 -7.42 7.35 14.00
N ILE A 44 -6.41 8.08 13.53
CA ILE A 44 -5.18 8.31 14.31
C ILE A 44 -5.40 9.40 15.37
N ALA A 45 -6.14 10.46 15.05
CA ALA A 45 -6.31 11.62 15.93
C ALA A 45 -7.32 11.40 17.06
N LEU A 46 -8.32 10.54 16.88
CA LEU A 46 -9.31 10.22 17.91
C LEU A 46 -8.89 8.99 18.70
N ASP A 47 -8.42 9.19 19.93
CA ASP A 47 -7.97 8.10 20.81
C ASP A 47 -9.03 7.00 20.99
N GLY A 48 -10.31 7.37 21.10
CA GLY A 48 -11.40 6.39 21.22
C GLY A 48 -11.54 5.49 19.99
N LEU A 49 -11.36 6.05 18.79
CA LEU A 49 -11.43 5.28 17.54
C LEU A 49 -10.15 4.45 17.33
N ARG A 50 -9.00 5.00 17.72
CA ARG A 50 -7.72 4.31 17.75
C ARG A 50 -7.77 3.06 18.62
N HIS A 51 -8.22 3.20 19.86
CA HIS A 51 -8.38 2.07 20.78
C HIS A 51 -9.39 1.04 20.28
N PHE A 52 -10.52 1.49 19.72
CA PHE A 52 -11.50 0.58 19.12
C PHE A 52 -10.88 -0.28 18.00
N ILE A 53 -10.09 0.31 17.11
CA ILE A 53 -9.45 -0.40 15.99
C ILE A 53 -8.35 -1.35 16.49
N THR A 54 -7.61 -0.98 17.54
CA THR A 54 -6.57 -1.86 18.09
C THR A 54 -7.17 -3.05 18.84
N ASP A 55 -8.24 -2.83 19.60
CA ASP A 55 -8.86 -3.87 20.44
C ASP A 55 -9.72 -4.82 19.59
N PHE A 56 -10.40 -4.28 18.57
CA PHE A 56 -11.26 -5.04 17.66
C PHE A 56 -10.62 -5.24 16.28
N TYR A 57 -9.36 -5.69 16.26
CA TYR A 57 -8.58 -5.85 15.02
C TYR A 57 -9.25 -6.74 13.96
N TYR A 58 -10.06 -7.72 14.38
CA TYR A 58 -10.83 -8.59 13.48
C TYR A 58 -11.82 -7.82 12.60
N ALA A 59 -12.34 -6.67 13.06
CA ALA A 59 -13.24 -5.84 12.27
C ALA A 59 -12.55 -5.28 11.03
N SER A 60 -11.29 -4.84 11.16
CA SER A 60 -10.46 -4.42 10.01
C SER A 60 -10.19 -5.59 9.08
N VAL A 61 -9.86 -6.78 9.60
CA VAL A 61 -9.63 -7.97 8.75
C VAL A 61 -10.88 -8.33 7.95
N ILE A 62 -12.06 -8.36 8.60
CA ILE A 62 -13.33 -8.66 7.92
C ILE A 62 -13.65 -7.59 6.86
N ALA A 63 -13.47 -6.31 7.18
CA ALA A 63 -13.68 -5.22 6.22
C ALA A 63 -12.76 -5.34 5.00
N LEU A 64 -11.49 -5.71 5.21
CA LEU A 64 -10.53 -5.93 4.14
C LEU A 64 -10.96 -7.10 3.23
N LEU A 65 -11.41 -8.22 3.81
CA LEU A 65 -11.89 -9.38 3.06
C LEU A 65 -13.13 -9.05 2.24
N ILE A 66 -14.09 -8.33 2.83
CA ILE A 66 -15.30 -7.86 2.13
C ILE A 66 -14.90 -6.96 0.96
N SER A 67 -13.99 -6.01 1.19
CA SER A 67 -13.55 -5.11 0.12
C SER A 67 -12.86 -5.87 -1.03
N MET A 68 -11.97 -6.80 -0.72
CA MET A 68 -11.30 -7.62 -1.74
C MET A 68 -12.29 -8.44 -2.56
N LEU A 69 -13.32 -9.01 -1.93
CA LEU A 69 -14.39 -9.73 -2.62
C LEU A 69 -15.20 -8.78 -3.51
N MET A 70 -15.54 -7.59 -3.03
CA MET A 70 -16.28 -6.58 -3.80
C MET A 70 -15.48 -6.04 -4.99
N VAL A 71 -14.19 -5.77 -4.84
CA VAL A 71 -13.29 -5.38 -5.93
C VAL A 71 -13.25 -6.48 -6.98
N THR A 72 -13.08 -7.73 -6.56
CA THR A 72 -13.05 -8.89 -7.45
C THR A 72 -14.37 -9.03 -8.22
N ALA A 73 -15.50 -8.89 -7.54
CA ALA A 73 -16.81 -8.88 -8.17
C ALA A 73 -16.94 -7.72 -9.18
N PHE A 74 -16.49 -6.51 -8.82
CA PHE A 74 -16.54 -5.34 -9.70
C PHE A 74 -15.67 -5.49 -10.96
N VAL A 75 -14.54 -6.19 -10.85
CA VAL A 75 -13.66 -6.50 -11.99
C VAL A 75 -14.32 -7.50 -12.95
N PHE A 76 -14.91 -8.59 -12.44
CA PHE A 76 -15.44 -9.68 -13.26
C PHE A 76 -16.86 -9.43 -13.79
N PHE A 77 -17.73 -8.75 -13.04
CA PHE A 77 -19.11 -8.53 -13.44
C PHE A 77 -19.28 -7.23 -14.22
N GLU A 78 -19.22 -7.35 -15.56
CA GLU A 78 -19.39 -6.23 -16.48
C GLU A 78 -20.73 -5.49 -16.30
N ASN A 79 -21.82 -6.22 -16.02
CA ASN A 79 -23.13 -5.64 -15.73
C ASN A 79 -23.12 -4.74 -14.49
N LEU A 80 -22.34 -5.11 -13.47
CA LEU A 80 -22.20 -4.35 -12.22
C LEU A 80 -21.40 -3.07 -12.45
N ARG A 81 -20.38 -3.15 -13.31
CA ARG A 81 -19.47 -2.04 -13.66
C ARG A 81 -20.19 -0.94 -14.44
N PHE A 82 -21.12 -1.31 -15.32
CA PHE A 82 -21.81 -0.36 -16.20
C PHE A 82 -23.19 0.10 -15.71
N ALA A 83 -23.79 -0.58 -14.73
CA ALA A 83 -25.08 -0.18 -14.18
C ALA A 83 -24.96 1.10 -13.33
N THR A 84 -25.24 2.26 -13.92
CA THR A 84 -25.34 3.54 -13.19
C THR A 84 -26.75 3.68 -12.59
N PRO A 85 -26.93 4.05 -11.31
CA PRO A 85 -25.94 4.55 -10.35
C PRO A 85 -25.30 3.48 -9.43
N ILE A 86 -25.62 2.21 -9.64
CA ILE A 86 -25.16 1.10 -8.78
C ILE A 86 -23.63 0.98 -8.75
N ASN A 87 -22.97 1.19 -9.88
CA ASN A 87 -21.51 1.19 -10.01
C ASN A 87 -20.82 2.20 -9.08
N TRP A 88 -21.39 3.40 -8.94
CA TRP A 88 -20.91 4.44 -8.03
C TRP A 88 -21.10 4.04 -6.57
N LEU A 89 -22.28 3.52 -6.23
CA LEU A 89 -22.57 3.05 -4.86
C LEU A 89 -21.55 1.97 -4.45
N ILE A 90 -21.34 0.98 -5.32
CA ILE A 90 -20.40 -0.12 -5.05
C ILE A 90 -18.97 0.39 -4.96
N THR A 91 -18.57 1.31 -5.83
CA THR A 91 -17.24 1.93 -5.80
C THR A 91 -16.99 2.67 -4.48
N ILE A 92 -17.98 3.43 -4.00
CA ILE A 92 -17.88 4.12 -2.70
C ILE A 92 -17.76 3.11 -1.56
N ILE A 93 -18.58 2.05 -1.56
CA ILE A 93 -18.51 1.00 -0.54
C ILE A 93 -17.13 0.32 -0.56
N ILE A 94 -16.59 0.01 -1.75
CA ILE A 94 -15.24 -0.55 -1.91
C ILE A 94 -14.20 0.37 -1.26
N VAL A 95 -14.19 1.66 -1.60
CA VAL A 95 -13.23 2.62 -1.02
C VAL A 95 -13.36 2.64 0.50
N LEU A 96 -14.58 2.78 1.03
CA LEU A 96 -14.82 2.81 2.48
C LEU A 96 -14.34 1.54 3.18
N MET A 97 -14.68 0.36 2.64
CA MET A 97 -14.30 -0.92 3.24
C MET A 97 -12.79 -1.18 3.12
N THR A 98 -12.15 -0.77 2.03
CA THR A 98 -10.69 -0.81 1.89
C THR A 98 -10.01 0.08 2.93
N THR A 99 -10.48 1.32 3.10
CA THR A 99 -9.93 2.25 4.09
C THR A 99 -10.06 1.71 5.51
N TRP A 100 -11.23 1.18 5.86
CA TRP A 100 -11.46 0.53 7.15
C TRP A 100 -10.63 -0.74 7.31
N GLY A 101 -10.49 -1.53 6.24
CA GLY A 101 -9.72 -2.78 6.29
C GLY A 101 -8.24 -2.56 6.58
N ILE A 102 -7.71 -1.42 6.14
CA ILE A 102 -6.29 -1.06 6.24
C ILE A 102 -5.99 -0.23 7.50
N SER A 103 -7.03 0.27 8.16
CA SER A 103 -6.94 1.13 9.34
C SER A 103 -6.01 0.57 10.43
N ARG A 104 -6.06 -0.74 10.70
CA ARG A 104 -5.23 -1.37 11.73
C ARG A 104 -3.73 -1.15 11.52
N ALA A 105 -3.26 -1.17 10.27
CA ALA A 105 -1.86 -0.94 9.94
C ALA A 105 -1.46 0.55 10.03
N ILE A 106 -2.43 1.46 9.88
CA ILE A 106 -2.20 2.91 9.79
C ILE A 106 -2.34 3.63 11.13
N VAL A 107 -3.07 3.03 12.08
CA VAL A 107 -3.35 3.62 13.40
C VAL A 107 -2.18 3.50 14.39
N GLU A 108 -1.23 2.59 14.14
CA GLU A 108 -0.02 2.46 14.98
C GLU A 108 0.98 3.61 14.81
N PRO A 109 1.37 4.01 13.57
CA PRO A 109 2.24 5.15 13.33
C PRO A 109 1.79 6.48 13.96
N SER A 110 2.76 7.34 14.25
CA SER A 110 2.48 8.74 14.62
C SER A 110 1.97 9.53 13.40
N LEU A 111 1.18 10.58 13.64
CA LEU A 111 0.68 11.48 12.58
C LEU A 111 1.81 12.05 11.69
N VAL A 112 2.98 12.31 12.29
CA VAL A 112 4.15 12.83 11.57
C VAL A 112 4.69 11.78 10.60
N LEU A 113 4.90 10.55 11.07
CA LEU A 113 5.35 9.43 10.22
C LEU A 113 4.33 9.15 9.11
N PHE A 114 3.04 9.19 9.44
CA PHE A 114 1.96 9.07 8.47
C PHE A 114 2.03 10.14 7.38
N GLY A 115 2.14 11.42 7.77
CA GLY A 115 2.24 12.54 6.83
C GLY A 115 3.43 12.43 5.88
N PHE A 116 4.63 12.11 6.40
CA PHE A 116 5.82 11.91 5.55
C PHE A 116 5.66 10.72 4.60
N THR A 117 5.05 9.62 5.06
CA THR A 117 4.83 8.43 4.22
C THR A 117 3.83 8.74 3.10
N VAL A 118 2.75 9.47 3.39
CA VAL A 118 1.78 9.92 2.37
C VAL A 118 2.44 10.80 1.31
N LEU A 119 3.26 11.78 1.73
CA LEU A 119 3.98 12.64 0.79
C LEU A 119 4.97 11.85 -0.08
N PHE A 120 5.70 10.91 0.52
CA PHE A 120 6.60 10.03 -0.22
C PHE A 120 5.86 9.19 -1.26
N VAL A 121 4.76 8.57 -0.88
CA VAL A 121 3.95 7.73 -1.78
C VAL A 121 3.36 8.55 -2.91
N ALA A 122 2.83 9.75 -2.62
CA ALA A 122 2.31 10.66 -3.63
C ALA A 122 3.38 11.12 -4.64
N ALA A 123 4.59 11.41 -4.16
CA ALA A 123 5.72 11.77 -5.02
C ALA A 123 6.17 10.57 -5.88
N LEU A 124 6.33 9.41 -5.26
CA LEU A 124 6.77 8.19 -5.91
C LEU A 124 5.77 7.74 -7.00
N SER A 125 4.48 7.77 -6.69
CA SER A 125 3.43 7.43 -7.64
C SER A 125 3.36 8.40 -8.81
N LEU A 126 3.50 9.70 -8.55
CA LEU A 126 3.51 10.72 -9.60
C LEU A 126 4.68 10.49 -10.56
N ILE A 127 5.88 10.23 -10.02
CA ILE A 127 7.08 9.93 -10.81
C ILE A 127 6.84 8.69 -11.67
N PHE A 128 6.35 7.59 -11.11
CA PHE A 128 6.15 6.35 -11.85
C PHE A 128 4.99 6.41 -12.84
N ILE A 129 3.93 7.17 -12.56
CA ILE A 129 2.88 7.45 -13.55
C ILE A 129 3.49 8.22 -14.73
N ILE A 130 4.27 9.28 -14.48
CA ILE A 130 4.95 10.05 -15.53
C ILE A 130 5.89 9.15 -16.35
N ILE A 131 6.72 8.34 -15.68
CA ILE A 131 7.59 7.36 -16.36
C ILE A 131 6.75 6.40 -17.21
N GLY A 132 5.67 5.85 -16.66
CA GLY A 132 4.76 4.96 -17.36
C GLY A 132 4.17 5.60 -18.62
N VAL A 133 3.80 6.88 -18.57
CA VAL A 133 3.28 7.61 -19.73
C VAL A 133 4.34 7.81 -20.81
N PHE A 134 5.55 8.25 -20.43
CA PHE A 134 6.59 8.67 -21.38
C PHE A 134 7.55 7.56 -21.84
N ILE A 135 7.60 6.43 -21.15
CA ILE A 135 8.47 5.31 -21.55
C ILE A 135 8.06 4.77 -22.92
N ARG A 136 9.02 4.65 -23.85
CA ARG A 136 8.76 4.16 -25.21
C ARG A 136 8.39 2.69 -25.27
N HIS A 137 8.88 1.92 -24.30
CA HIS A 137 8.61 0.49 -24.21
C HIS A 137 7.14 0.24 -23.86
N ASP A 138 6.48 -0.63 -24.61
CA ASP A 138 5.08 -0.97 -24.41
C ASP A 138 4.94 -2.13 -23.41
N LEU A 139 4.70 -1.80 -22.13
CA LEU A 139 4.46 -2.81 -21.10
C LEU A 139 3.12 -3.54 -21.30
N THR A 140 2.22 -2.98 -22.13
CA THR A 140 0.91 -3.60 -22.37
C THR A 140 0.99 -4.82 -23.28
N LEU A 141 2.02 -4.89 -24.12
CA LEU A 141 2.36 -6.06 -24.92
C LEU A 141 2.89 -7.20 -24.04
N ASP A 142 3.68 -6.87 -23.02
CA ASP A 142 4.36 -7.82 -22.13
C ASP A 142 3.60 -8.11 -20.83
N VAL A 143 2.28 -7.91 -20.81
CA VAL A 143 1.46 -8.09 -19.59
C VAL A 143 1.63 -9.48 -18.96
N VAL A 144 1.82 -10.52 -19.78
CA VAL A 144 2.06 -11.89 -19.30
C VAL A 144 3.40 -11.99 -18.57
N ILE A 145 4.45 -11.34 -19.08
CA ILE A 145 5.77 -11.32 -18.46
C ILE A 145 5.71 -10.53 -17.15
N LEU A 146 5.04 -9.38 -17.12
CA LEU A 146 4.83 -8.60 -15.91
C LEU A 146 4.08 -9.41 -14.84
N PHE A 147 3.06 -10.16 -15.24
CA PHE A 147 2.31 -11.03 -14.33
C PHE A 147 3.18 -12.17 -13.76
N VAL A 148 3.95 -12.86 -14.61
CA VAL A 148 4.87 -13.92 -14.17
C VAL A 148 5.95 -13.35 -13.23
N ALA A 149 6.53 -12.19 -13.57
CA ALA A 149 7.50 -11.50 -12.72
C ALA A 149 6.91 -11.12 -11.37
N ALA A 150 5.67 -10.61 -11.34
CA ALA A 150 4.96 -10.29 -10.12
C ALA A 150 4.70 -11.51 -9.24
N VAL A 151 4.36 -12.67 -9.83
CA VAL A 151 4.18 -13.92 -9.07
C VAL A 151 5.50 -14.37 -8.45
N ILE A 152 6.62 -14.30 -9.19
CA ILE A 152 7.95 -14.65 -8.67
C ILE A 152 8.34 -13.72 -7.51
N PHE A 153 8.16 -12.41 -7.69
CA PHE A 153 8.42 -11.43 -6.65
C PHE A 153 7.51 -11.60 -5.44
N PHE A 154 6.24 -11.95 -5.64
CA PHE A 154 5.31 -12.24 -4.54
C PHE A 154 5.74 -13.47 -3.74
N ILE A 155 6.09 -14.59 -4.40
CA ILE A 155 6.58 -15.80 -3.70
C ILE A 155 7.87 -15.49 -2.93
N THR A 156 8.79 -14.76 -3.56
CA THR A 156 10.06 -14.33 -2.93
C THR A 156 9.80 -13.44 -1.72
N SER A 157 8.85 -12.52 -1.84
CA SER A 157 8.40 -11.62 -0.78
C SER A 157 7.81 -12.39 0.41
N VAL A 158 6.93 -13.37 0.16
CA VAL A 158 6.40 -14.27 1.19
C VAL A 158 7.52 -15.04 1.90
N PHE A 159 8.51 -15.55 1.17
CA PHE A 159 9.68 -16.22 1.76
C PHE A 159 10.43 -15.30 2.74
N PHE A 160 10.68 -14.04 2.39
CA PHE A 160 11.36 -13.09 3.29
C PHE A 160 10.53 -12.73 4.53
N VAL A 161 9.21 -12.62 4.41
CA VAL A 161 8.32 -12.45 5.59
C VAL A 161 8.43 -13.66 6.50
N MET A 162 8.36 -14.87 5.94
CA MET A 162 8.51 -16.09 6.73
C MET A 162 9.88 -16.18 7.40
N LEU A 163 10.95 -15.77 6.72
CA LEU A 163 12.29 -15.71 7.30
C LEU A 163 12.37 -14.73 8.48
N GLN A 164 11.71 -13.56 8.39
CA GLN A 164 11.60 -12.65 9.51
C GLN A 164 10.82 -13.27 10.68
N LEU A 165 9.70 -13.93 10.41
CA LEU A 165 8.83 -14.48 11.45
C LEU A 165 9.45 -15.69 12.17
N LEU A 166 10.11 -16.59 11.44
CA LEU A 166 10.66 -17.82 12.01
C LEU A 166 12.09 -17.66 12.52
N ALA A 167 12.94 -16.92 11.80
CA ALA A 167 14.37 -16.79 12.10
C ALA A 167 14.74 -15.43 12.71
N GLY A 168 13.80 -14.47 12.82
CA GLY A 168 14.03 -13.17 13.44
C GLY A 168 14.98 -12.25 12.66
N VAL A 169 15.24 -12.53 11.38
CA VAL A 169 16.22 -11.81 10.56
C VAL A 169 15.69 -10.42 10.16
N LYS A 170 15.92 -9.40 11.00
CA LYS A 170 15.40 -8.03 10.84
C LYS A 170 15.61 -7.39 9.47
N LEU A 171 16.64 -7.79 8.71
CA LEU A 171 16.87 -7.28 7.35
C LEU A 171 15.78 -7.76 6.38
N ALA A 172 15.21 -8.94 6.61
CA ALA A 172 14.26 -9.60 5.71
C ALA A 172 12.97 -8.79 5.53
N ILE A 173 12.50 -8.06 6.56
CA ILE A 173 11.31 -7.19 6.43
C ILE A 173 11.53 -6.03 5.45
N TYR A 174 12.74 -5.48 5.38
CA TYR A 174 13.08 -4.39 4.45
C TYR A 174 13.19 -4.91 3.02
N ILE A 175 13.73 -6.13 2.84
CA ILE A 175 13.80 -6.78 1.53
C ILE A 175 12.38 -7.13 1.05
N TYR A 176 11.56 -7.70 1.92
CA TYR A 176 10.14 -7.98 1.67
C TYR A 176 9.39 -6.74 1.16
N THR A 177 9.46 -5.63 1.91
CA THR A 177 8.75 -4.40 1.57
C THR A 177 9.27 -3.79 0.26
N ALA A 178 10.58 -3.79 0.04
CA ALA A 178 11.18 -3.32 -1.21
C ALA A 178 10.69 -4.12 -2.43
N ILE A 179 10.62 -5.46 -2.33
CA ILE A 179 10.14 -6.32 -3.43
C ILE A 179 8.67 -6.03 -3.77
N ILE A 180 7.80 -5.86 -2.76
CA ILE A 180 6.41 -5.51 -3.01
C ILE A 180 6.30 -4.10 -3.61
N ILE A 181 7.03 -3.11 -3.10
CA ILE A 181 7.04 -1.75 -3.66
C ILE A 181 7.43 -1.78 -5.14
N ILE A 182 8.51 -2.48 -5.49
CA ILE A 182 8.94 -2.64 -6.90
C ILE A 182 7.83 -3.28 -7.75
N THR A 183 7.17 -4.31 -7.22
CA THR A 183 6.07 -5.00 -7.91
C THR A 183 4.89 -4.07 -8.16
N VAL A 184 4.47 -3.30 -7.17
CA VAL A 184 3.36 -2.35 -7.31
C VAL A 184 3.73 -1.20 -8.24
N LEU A 185 4.96 -0.68 -8.18
CA LEU A 185 5.42 0.37 -9.10
C LEU A 185 5.45 -0.10 -10.57
N MET A 186 5.80 -1.36 -10.80
CA MET A 186 5.73 -1.98 -12.13
C MET A 186 4.29 -2.01 -12.66
N PHE A 187 3.33 -2.42 -11.84
CA PHE A 187 1.91 -2.37 -12.21
C PHE A 187 1.39 -0.95 -12.37
N LEU A 188 1.81 -0.01 -11.51
CA LEU A 188 1.41 1.39 -11.62
C LEU A 188 1.82 1.99 -12.97
N MET A 189 3.03 1.67 -13.46
CA MET A 189 3.45 2.06 -14.81
C MET A 189 2.59 1.40 -15.89
N TYR A 190 2.31 0.10 -15.77
CA TYR A 190 1.42 -0.61 -16.69
C TYR A 190 0.02 0.01 -16.72
N HIS A 191 -0.59 0.30 -15.57
CA HIS A 191 -1.89 0.94 -15.48
C HIS A 191 -1.88 2.35 -16.09
N ALA A 192 -0.83 3.15 -15.82
CA ALA A 192 -0.67 4.45 -16.45
C ALA A 192 -0.64 4.37 -17.99
N GLN A 193 0.00 3.33 -18.54
CA GLN A 193 0.02 3.07 -19.99
C GLN A 193 -1.37 2.72 -20.54
N THR A 194 -2.09 1.80 -19.89
CA THR A 194 -3.44 1.40 -20.32
C THR A 194 -4.45 2.54 -20.26
N ILE A 195 -4.28 3.49 -19.32
CA ILE A 195 -5.16 4.66 -19.15
C ILE A 195 -4.91 5.71 -20.25
N ASN A 196 -3.64 6.01 -20.56
CA ASN A 196 -3.30 7.03 -21.55
C ASN A 196 -3.42 6.51 -23.00
N GLY A 197 -3.39 5.19 -23.19
CA GLY A 197 -3.62 4.52 -24.48
C GLY A 197 -2.44 4.61 -25.45
N TYR A 198 -2.73 4.49 -26.74
CA TYR A 198 -1.75 4.45 -27.86
C TYR A 198 -0.83 3.22 -27.87
N ARG A 199 -1.24 2.15 -27.21
CA ARG A 199 -0.45 0.94 -26.95
C ARG A 199 -1.26 -0.32 -27.23
N TYR A 200 -0.63 -1.50 -27.17
CA TYR A 200 -1.24 -2.78 -27.53
C TYR A 200 -2.57 -3.06 -26.80
N ALA A 201 -2.63 -2.78 -25.49
CA ALA A 201 -3.86 -2.86 -24.72
C ALA A 201 -4.22 -1.51 -24.09
N GLU A 202 -5.48 -1.13 -24.24
CA GLU A 202 -6.02 0.12 -23.70
C GLU A 202 -7.31 -0.13 -22.93
N MET A 203 -7.51 0.67 -21.88
CA MET A 203 -8.71 0.60 -21.08
C MET A 203 -9.88 1.26 -21.82
N ARG A 204 -11.10 0.73 -21.67
CA ARG A 204 -12.28 1.33 -22.32
C ARG A 204 -12.61 2.67 -21.65
N LEU A 205 -13.05 3.64 -22.45
CA LEU A 205 -13.38 4.99 -21.96
C LEU A 205 -14.52 4.99 -20.93
N ASN A 206 -15.38 3.97 -20.94
CA ASN A 206 -16.48 3.82 -19.99
C ASN A 206 -16.05 3.21 -18.64
N ASP A 207 -14.84 2.66 -18.54
CA ASP A 207 -14.34 1.95 -17.35
C ASP A 207 -13.59 2.89 -16.39
N TYR A 208 -13.94 4.18 -16.36
CA TYR A 208 -13.20 5.18 -15.58
C TYR A 208 -13.22 4.91 -14.06
N LEU A 209 -14.31 4.35 -13.52
CA LEU A 209 -14.40 3.95 -12.11
C LEU A 209 -13.45 2.80 -11.78
N LEU A 210 -13.39 1.80 -12.66
CA LEU A 210 -12.49 0.66 -12.49
C LEU A 210 -11.03 1.13 -12.57
N ALA A 211 -10.71 1.98 -13.53
CA ALA A 211 -9.37 2.55 -13.69
C ALA A 211 -8.95 3.34 -12.44
N ALA A 212 -9.86 4.18 -11.92
CA ALA A 212 -9.62 4.96 -10.71
C ALA A 212 -9.44 4.08 -9.47
N LEU A 213 -10.25 3.01 -9.34
CA LEU A 213 -10.12 2.03 -8.26
C LEU A 213 -8.78 1.29 -8.30
N ILE A 214 -8.29 0.91 -9.49
CA ILE A 214 -7.01 0.24 -9.62
C ILE A 214 -5.87 1.15 -9.13
N ILE A 215 -5.82 2.40 -9.60
CA ILE A 215 -4.79 3.35 -9.13
C ILE A 215 -4.91 3.61 -7.63
N TYR A 216 -6.14 3.72 -7.11
CA TYR A 216 -6.38 3.86 -5.66
C TYR A 216 -5.82 2.67 -4.85
N HIS A 217 -6.00 1.43 -5.32
CA HIS A 217 -5.46 0.25 -4.64
C HIS A 217 -3.92 0.17 -4.75
N ASP A 218 -3.35 0.48 -5.92
CA ASP A 218 -1.89 0.57 -6.10
C ASP A 218 -1.29 1.59 -5.12
N MET A 219 -1.88 2.78 -5.00
CA MET A 219 -1.49 3.82 -4.06
C MET A 219 -1.58 3.37 -2.59
N THR A 220 -2.65 2.67 -2.25
CA THR A 220 -2.89 2.22 -0.89
C THR A 220 -1.94 1.09 -0.50
N LEU A 221 -1.64 0.16 -1.42
CA LEU A 221 -0.62 -0.88 -1.20
C LEU A 221 0.78 -0.26 -1.05
N LEU A 222 1.13 0.74 -1.88
CA LEU A 222 2.38 1.48 -1.73
C LEU A 222 2.46 2.15 -0.36
N LEU A 223 1.37 2.74 0.13
CA LEU A 223 1.32 3.39 1.45
C LEU A 223 1.65 2.42 2.58
N ILE A 224 0.97 1.28 2.64
CA ILE A 224 1.17 0.29 3.72
C ILE A 224 2.61 -0.22 3.71
N MET A 225 3.13 -0.57 2.54
CA MET A 225 4.47 -1.15 2.41
C MET A 225 5.57 -0.11 2.70
N SER A 226 5.29 1.17 2.48
CA SER A 226 6.26 2.25 2.71
C SER A 226 6.45 2.62 4.18
N PHE A 227 5.53 2.27 5.10
CA PHE A 227 5.66 2.64 6.52
C PHE A 227 6.95 2.12 7.15
N TYR A 228 7.27 0.84 6.96
CA TYR A 228 8.49 0.25 7.54
C TYR A 228 9.78 0.89 6.99
N LEU A 229 9.80 1.17 5.68
CA LEU A 229 10.93 1.82 5.03
C LEU A 229 11.09 3.26 5.54
N MET A 230 10.01 4.03 5.58
CA MET A 230 10.00 5.43 6.04
C MET A 230 10.35 5.56 7.51
N ALA A 231 9.84 4.67 8.36
CA ALA A 231 10.19 4.65 9.77
C ALA A 231 11.71 4.50 9.96
N LYS A 232 12.35 3.59 9.20
CA LYS A 232 13.80 3.42 9.28
C LYS A 232 14.57 4.61 8.70
N ILE A 233 14.14 5.16 7.57
CA ILE A 233 14.75 6.35 6.98
C ILE A 233 14.72 7.52 7.98
N ILE A 234 13.57 7.78 8.60
CA ILE A 234 13.43 8.85 9.60
C ILE A 234 14.31 8.58 10.83
N SER A 235 14.42 7.31 11.27
CA SER A 235 15.32 6.95 12.38
C SER A 235 16.80 7.21 12.05
N LEU A 236 17.23 6.97 10.80
CA LEU A 236 18.60 7.24 10.33
C LEU A 236 18.91 8.74 10.27
N PHE A 237 17.90 9.58 10.01
CA PHE A 237 18.03 11.04 10.03
C PHE A 237 17.84 11.65 11.43
N GLY A 238 17.81 10.84 12.49
CA GLY A 238 17.75 11.30 13.88
C GLY A 238 16.34 11.57 14.42
N GLY A 239 15.29 11.16 13.73
CA GLY A 239 13.91 11.20 14.22
C GLY A 239 13.53 10.01 15.11
N SER A 240 12.49 10.15 15.92
CA SER A 240 11.91 9.04 16.69
C SER A 240 11.25 8.03 15.73
N GLY A 241 11.96 6.95 15.40
CA GLY A 241 11.48 5.90 14.49
C GLY A 241 10.44 4.95 15.12
N LEU A 242 9.94 4.00 14.31
CA LEU A 242 9.09 2.89 14.75
C LEU A 242 9.99 1.82 15.39
N HIS A 243 9.78 1.51 16.67
CA HIS A 243 10.53 0.44 17.33
C HIS A 243 10.01 -0.93 16.87
N LEU A 244 10.83 -1.69 16.14
CA LEU A 244 10.52 -3.09 15.83
C LEU A 244 10.64 -3.96 17.09
N TYR A 245 9.80 -5.00 17.16
CA TYR A 245 9.92 -6.05 18.18
C TYR A 245 11.36 -6.60 18.20
N GLY A 246 12.00 -6.54 19.37
CA GLY A 246 13.40 -6.95 19.57
C GLY A 246 14.45 -5.83 19.47
N GLU A 247 14.08 -4.55 19.37
CA GLU A 247 15.05 -3.44 19.51
C GLU A 247 15.46 -3.16 20.97
N SER A 248 14.72 -3.68 21.95
CA SER A 248 15.01 -3.48 23.37
C SER A 248 16.16 -4.33 23.93
N CYS A 249 16.62 -5.37 23.23
CA CYS A 249 17.60 -6.31 23.79
C CYS A 249 19.06 -5.87 23.69
N CYS A 250 19.37 -4.73 23.05
CA CYS A 250 20.76 -4.31 22.82
C CYS A 250 21.01 -2.83 23.15
N LYS A 251 20.37 -2.29 24.19
CA LYS A 251 20.87 -1.06 24.82
C LYS A 251 21.99 -1.42 25.80
N ASN A 252 23.22 -1.12 25.37
CA ASN A 252 24.43 -0.90 26.17
C ASN A 252 24.42 -1.41 27.62
N SER A 253 24.97 -2.60 27.83
CA SER A 253 25.67 -2.93 29.07
C SER A 253 27.18 -3.02 28.80
N THR A 254 27.77 -1.92 28.31
CA THR A 254 29.22 -1.69 28.44
C THR A 254 29.47 -0.88 29.71
N ASN A 255 29.19 -1.50 30.86
CA ASN A 255 29.88 -1.20 32.11
C ASN A 255 30.54 -2.51 32.54
N ALA A 256 31.64 -2.83 31.86
CA ALA A 256 32.58 -3.84 32.33
C ALA A 256 33.29 -3.27 33.57
N THR A 257 32.65 -3.38 34.73
CA THR A 257 33.33 -3.24 36.01
C THR A 257 33.68 -4.63 36.52
N ASN A 258 34.97 -4.92 36.56
CA ASN A 258 35.58 -6.02 37.28
C ASN A 258 34.93 -6.25 38.64
N ARG A 259 34.21 -7.36 38.80
CA ARG A 259 34.01 -8.03 40.09
C ARG A 259 33.94 -9.53 39.85
N SER A 260 35.06 -10.20 40.08
CA SER A 260 35.07 -11.56 40.63
C SER A 260 34.20 -11.57 41.88
N ILE A 261 33.26 -12.50 42.01
CA ILE A 261 32.79 -13.08 43.28
C ILE A 261 31.95 -14.33 42.94
N ASP A 262 32.46 -15.43 43.50
CA ASP A 262 31.92 -16.74 43.83
C ASP A 262 30.40 -17.00 43.70
N PHE A 263 30.07 -18.16 43.13
CA PHE A 263 28.73 -18.76 43.12
C PHE A 263 28.54 -19.59 44.40
N GLU A 264 27.83 -19.04 45.39
CA GLU A 264 27.20 -19.81 46.47
C GLU A 264 25.66 -19.80 46.33
N HIS A 265 25.09 -20.91 46.79
CA HIS A 265 23.70 -21.38 46.84
C HIS A 265 22.55 -20.34 46.89
N TRP A 266 21.51 -20.62 46.09
CA TRP A 266 20.10 -20.26 46.36
C TRP A 266 19.65 -20.99 47.66
N PRO A 267 18.63 -20.55 48.47
CA PRO A 267 17.36 -20.11 47.89
C PRO A 267 16.40 -19.14 48.66
N ILE A 268 15.40 -18.64 47.91
CA ILE A 268 14.04 -18.15 48.30
C ILE A 268 13.93 -16.76 49.00
N ASN A 269 13.35 -15.71 48.38
CA ASN A 269 11.90 -15.38 48.41
C ASN A 269 11.54 -13.92 47.97
N HIS A 270 10.30 -13.79 47.49
CA HIS A 270 9.40 -12.61 47.42
C HIS A 270 9.52 -11.50 46.34
N THR A 271 8.49 -11.54 45.48
CA THR A 271 7.55 -10.46 45.09
C THR A 271 7.86 -9.49 43.95
N THR A 272 6.75 -9.17 43.26
CA THR A 272 6.48 -8.11 42.28
C THR A 272 7.05 -8.32 40.87
N GLY A 273 6.17 -8.81 39.98
CA GLY A 273 6.38 -8.83 38.54
C GLY A 273 5.14 -8.32 37.83
N ASP A 274 4.92 -7.00 37.91
CA ASP A 274 4.08 -6.27 36.98
C ASP A 274 4.77 -6.33 35.62
N SER A 275 4.18 -7.04 34.66
CA SER A 275 4.49 -6.88 33.22
C SER A 275 3.37 -7.49 32.40
N ASN A 276 2.23 -6.81 32.38
CA ASN A 276 1.26 -6.94 31.30
C ASN A 276 1.89 -6.37 30.03
N VAL A 277 2.74 -7.15 29.36
CA VAL A 277 3.12 -6.92 27.97
C VAL A 277 2.22 -7.80 27.13
N ALA A 278 1.21 -7.19 26.52
CA ALA A 278 0.34 -7.88 25.59
C ALA A 278 1.15 -8.33 24.36
N PRO A 279 1.12 -9.61 23.97
CA PRO A 279 1.66 -10.06 22.69
C PRO A 279 0.70 -9.63 21.57
N ILE A 280 1.23 -9.00 20.51
CA ILE A 280 0.49 -8.85 19.26
C ILE A 280 0.79 -10.07 18.41
N TYR A 281 -0.20 -10.95 18.30
CA TYR A 281 -0.31 -11.94 17.24
C TYR A 281 -0.91 -11.26 16.00
N LEU A 282 -0.46 -11.70 14.82
CA LEU A 282 -0.97 -11.33 13.49
C LEU A 282 -2.51 -11.28 13.41
#